data_AF-X0TK79-F1
#
_entry.id   AF-X0TK79-F1
#
_cell.length_a   1.000
_cell.length_b   1.000
_cell.length_c   1.000
_cell.angle_alpha   90.00
_cell.angle_beta   90.00
_cell.angle_gamma   90.00
#
_symmetry.space_group_name_H-M   'P 1'
#
loop_
_entity.id
_entity.type
_entity.pdbx_description
1 polymer ?
#
loop_
_entity_poly.entity_id
_entity_poly.type
_entity_poly.pdbx_seq_one_letter_code
_entity_poly.pdbx_strand_id
1 'polypeptide(L)'
;HYYNASQKDTASLKKVLPAVTGKGYEEMGIGAGMDASIAYGRIMYGNATEEETAKVRADLLKYCKMDTEGMIWVVDKLRELSD
;
A
#
# COMPACT_ATOMS: atom_id res chain seq x y z
N HIS A 1 5.82 -0.55 23.73
CA HIS A 1 5.01 -1.28 22.73
C HIS A 1 3.86 -0.38 22.29
N TYR A 2 3.57 -0.30 20.99
CA TYR A 2 2.50 0.53 20.42
C TYR A 2 1.41 -0.35 19.80
N TYR A 3 0.14 0.01 20.02
CA TYR A 3 -1.02 -0.55 19.34
C TYR A 3 -2.16 0.48 19.32
N ASN A 4 -2.87 0.57 18.20
CA ASN A 4 -4.08 1.36 18.05
C ASN A 4 -5.27 0.46 17.71
N ALA A 5 -6.40 0.60 18.42
CA ALA A 5 -7.60 -0.21 18.21
C ALA A 5 -8.15 -0.16 16.78
N SER A 6 -7.91 0.93 16.04
CA SER A 6 -8.29 1.05 14.62
C SER A 6 -7.52 0.09 13.70
N GLN A 7 -6.40 -0.48 14.16
CA GLN A 7 -5.67 -1.53 13.46
C GLN A 7 -6.46 -2.84 13.37
N LYS A 8 -7.43 -3.09 14.25
CA LYS A 8 -8.26 -4.32 14.25
C LYS A 8 -7.43 -5.61 14.24
N ASP A 9 -6.49 -5.71 15.18
CA ASP A 9 -5.65 -6.89 15.43
C ASP A 9 -4.78 -7.33 14.23
N THR A 10 -4.47 -6.41 13.31
CA THR A 10 -3.53 -6.66 12.22
C THR A 10 -2.36 -5.68 12.21
N ALA A 11 -1.21 -6.21 11.81
CA ALA A 11 0.02 -5.47 11.58
C ALA A 11 0.26 -5.18 10.08
N SER A 12 -0.76 -5.37 9.22
CA SER A 12 -0.64 -5.01 7.80
C SER A 12 -0.51 -3.49 7.64
N LEU A 13 0.36 -3.06 6.72
CA LEU A 13 0.59 -1.62 6.48
C LEU A 13 -0.71 -0.87 6.14
N LYS A 14 -1.63 -1.50 5.39
CA LYS A 14 -2.96 -0.96 5.06
C LYS A 14 -3.81 -0.59 6.28
N LYS A 15 -3.57 -1.21 7.44
CA LYS A 15 -4.26 -0.88 8.70
C LYS A 15 -3.40 -0.06 9.64
N VAL A 16 -2.10 -0.32 9.68
CA VAL A 16 -1.14 0.42 10.51
C VAL A 16 -1.00 1.87 10.04
N LEU A 17 -0.85 2.09 8.74
CA LEU A 17 -0.61 3.41 8.16
C LEU A 17 -1.70 4.43 8.55
N PRO A 18 -3.00 4.18 8.31
CA PRO A 18 -4.05 5.12 8.72
C PRO A 18 -4.19 5.21 10.25
N ALA A 19 -3.99 4.12 10.97
CA ALA A 19 -4.09 4.11 12.43
C ALA A 19 -3.02 4.99 13.11
N VAL A 20 -1.82 5.03 12.54
CA VAL A 20 -0.67 5.77 13.08
C VAL A 20 -0.65 7.20 12.52
N THR A 21 -0.85 7.37 11.21
CA THR A 21 -0.55 8.62 10.50
C THR A 21 -1.77 9.37 10.00
N GLY A 22 -2.95 8.72 9.94
CA GLY A 22 -4.14 9.24 9.29
C GLY A 22 -4.09 9.24 7.76
N LYS A 23 -2.97 8.81 7.14
CA LYS A 23 -2.81 8.65 5.69
C LYS A 23 -3.20 7.24 5.27
N GLY A 24 -3.57 7.05 4.00
CA GLY A 24 -3.97 5.75 3.50
C GLY A 24 -3.73 5.55 2.01
N TYR A 25 -4.50 4.63 1.45
CA TYR A 25 -4.45 4.21 0.05
C TYR A 25 -5.64 4.80 -0.73
N GLU A 26 -6.14 5.97 -0.32
CA GLU A 26 -7.27 6.62 -0.97
C GLU A 26 -6.96 6.88 -2.46
N GLU A 27 -7.98 6.70 -3.31
CA GLU A 27 -7.91 7.04 -4.75
C GLU A 27 -6.89 6.25 -5.60
N MET A 28 -6.39 5.11 -5.11
CA MET A 28 -5.47 4.25 -5.86
C MET A 28 -6.19 3.19 -6.70
N GLY A 29 -5.76 3.00 -7.95
CA GLY A 29 -6.25 1.92 -8.83
C GLY A 29 -5.92 0.50 -8.33
N ILE A 30 -4.82 0.37 -7.57
CA ILE A 30 -4.42 -0.85 -6.86
C ILE A 30 -4.09 -0.45 -5.42
N GLY A 31 -4.80 -1.04 -4.44
CA GLY A 31 -4.67 -0.71 -3.02
C GLY A 31 -4.67 -1.93 -2.10
N ALA A 32 -4.49 -3.13 -2.64
CA ALA A 32 -4.37 -4.36 -1.88
C ALA A 32 -3.32 -5.29 -2.51
N GLY A 33 -2.53 -5.97 -1.67
CA GLY A 33 -1.44 -6.82 -2.13
C GLY A 33 -1.89 -8.00 -2.99
N MET A 34 -3.07 -8.56 -2.72
CA MET A 34 -3.64 -9.63 -3.57
C MET A 34 -3.97 -9.09 -4.97
N ASP A 35 -4.64 -7.94 -5.06
CA ASP A 35 -5.01 -7.32 -6.33
C ASP A 35 -3.76 -6.93 -7.14
N ALA A 36 -2.72 -6.41 -6.46
CA ALA A 36 -1.42 -6.13 -7.07
C ALA A 36 -0.80 -7.39 -7.70
N SER A 37 -0.83 -8.52 -6.96
CA SER A 37 -0.29 -9.80 -7.42
C SER A 37 -1.06 -10.34 -8.62
N ILE A 38 -2.39 -10.29 -8.58
CA ILE A 38 -3.27 -10.71 -9.68
C ILE A 38 -3.05 -9.83 -10.91
N ALA A 39 -3.00 -8.51 -10.75
CA ALA A 39 -2.79 -7.56 -11.84
C ALA A 39 -1.43 -7.78 -12.51
N TYR A 40 -0.37 -7.99 -11.72
CA TYR A 40 0.94 -8.35 -12.24
C TYR A 40 0.91 -9.67 -13.00
N GLY A 41 0.33 -10.72 -12.42
CA GLY A 41 0.20 -12.02 -13.09
C GLY A 41 -0.53 -11.93 -14.43
N ARG A 42 -1.59 -11.11 -14.51
CA ARG A 42 -2.35 -10.86 -15.74
C ARG A 42 -1.49 -10.28 -16.85
N ILE A 43 -0.67 -9.26 -16.56
CA ILE A 43 0.15 -8.61 -17.59
C ILE A 43 1.41 -9.39 -17.96
N MET A 44 1.85 -10.32 -17.10
CA MET A 44 3.03 -11.14 -17.35
C MET A 44 2.71 -12.44 -18.10
N TYR A 45 1.56 -13.04 -17.83
CA TYR A 45 1.23 -14.39 -18.32
C TYR A 45 -0.11 -14.47 -19.08
N GLY A 46 -0.92 -13.40 -19.05
CA GLY A 46 -2.17 -13.33 -19.78
C GLY A 46 -2.05 -12.60 -21.12
N ASN A 47 -3.17 -12.53 -21.84
CA ASN A 47 -3.28 -11.73 -23.06
C ASN A 47 -3.72 -10.31 -22.71
N ALA A 48 -2.77 -9.47 -22.27
CA ALA A 48 -2.99 -8.05 -22.03
C ALA A 48 -2.53 -7.22 -23.22
N THR A 49 -3.25 -6.14 -23.55
CA THR A 49 -2.79 -5.17 -24.54
C THR A 49 -1.61 -4.34 -23.99
N GLU A 50 -0.90 -3.64 -24.87
CA GLU A 50 0.15 -2.70 -24.45
C GLU A 50 -0.40 -1.59 -23.54
N GLU A 51 -1.60 -1.08 -23.85
CA GLU A 51 -2.28 -0.07 -23.05
C GLU A 51 -2.63 -0.58 -21.65
N GLU A 52 -3.19 -1.79 -21.55
CA GLU A 52 -3.49 -2.42 -20.27
C GLU A 52 -2.22 -2.68 -19.46
N THR A 53 -1.15 -3.12 -20.13
CA THR A 53 0.16 -3.35 -19.51
C THR A 53 0.74 -2.06 -18.95
N ALA A 54 0.71 -0.97 -19.73
CA ALA A 54 1.18 0.34 -19.31
C ALA A 54 0.40 0.87 -18.11
N LYS A 55 -0.94 0.75 -18.14
CA LYS A 55 -1.81 1.16 -17.03
C LYS A 55 -1.52 0.38 -15.74
N VAL A 56 -1.47 -0.95 -15.81
CA VAL A 56 -1.19 -1.79 -14.64
C VAL A 56 0.20 -1.47 -14.08
N ARG A 57 1.21 -1.29 -14.93
CA ARG A 57 2.56 -0.92 -14.46
C ARG A 57 2.55 0.43 -13.74
N ALA A 58 1.83 1.43 -14.26
CA ALA A 58 1.71 2.73 -13.61
C ALA A 58 1.00 2.63 -12.26
N ASP A 59 -0.07 1.84 -12.15
CA ASP A 59 -0.81 1.65 -10.89
C ASP A 59 0.01 0.85 -9.86
N LEU A 60 0.74 -0.19 -10.30
CA LEU A 60 1.67 -0.94 -9.45
C LEU A 60 2.81 -0.05 -8.94
N LEU A 61 3.35 0.83 -9.78
CA LEU A 61 4.41 1.75 -9.36
C LEU A 61 3.90 2.73 -8.29
N LYS A 62 2.69 3.25 -8.45
CA LYS A 62 2.04 4.08 -7.41
C LYS A 62 1.85 3.28 -6.11
N TYR A 63 1.39 2.04 -6.19
CA TYR A 63 1.22 1.14 -5.06
C TYR A 63 2.54 0.89 -4.30
N CYS A 64 3.60 0.51 -5.01
CA CYS A 64 4.92 0.28 -4.40
C CYS A 64 5.50 1.55 -3.76
N LYS A 65 5.28 2.71 -4.39
CA LYS A 65 5.69 4.00 -3.82
C LYS A 65 4.95 4.28 -2.51
N MET A 66 3.64 4.09 -2.47
CA MET A 66 2.83 4.27 -1.26
C MET A 66 3.28 3.33 -0.12
N ASP A 67 3.56 2.06 -0.41
CA ASP A 67 4.08 1.13 0.60
C ASP A 67 5.44 1.61 1.16
N THR A 68 6.31 2.14 0.31
CA THR A 68 7.63 2.64 0.71
C THR A 68 7.52 3.91 1.56
N GLU A 69 6.78 4.92 1.08
CA GLU A 69 6.58 6.18 1.79
C GLU A 69 5.80 5.98 3.09
N GLY A 70 4.80 5.10 3.08
CA GLY A 70 4.00 4.76 4.25
C GLY A 70 4.84 4.20 5.40
N MET A 71 5.82 3.34 5.11
CA MET A 71 6.73 2.82 6.13
C MET A 71 7.57 3.93 6.79
N ILE A 72 8.02 4.92 6.00
CA ILE A 72 8.77 6.07 6.52
C ILE A 72 7.88 6.89 7.45
N TRP A 73 6.66 7.23 7.02
CA TRP A 73 5.72 8.02 7.83
C TRP A 73 5.34 7.32 9.14
N VAL A 74 5.18 6.00 9.12
CA VAL A 74 4.91 5.21 10.34
C VAL A 74 6.07 5.34 11.33
N VAL A 75 7.31 5.17 10.87
CA VAL A 75 8.49 5.27 11.74
C VAL A 75 8.64 6.68 12.31
N ASP A 76 8.50 7.71 11.47
CA ASP A 76 8.60 9.10 11.91
C ASP A 76 7.55 9.41 12.98
N LYS A 77 6.31 8.99 12.77
CA LYS A 77 5.24 9.23 13.73
C LYS A 77 5.41 8.45 15.04
N LEU A 78 5.94 7.23 14.99
CA LEU A 78 6.24 6.47 16.20
C LEU A 78 7.38 7.11 17.01
N ARG A 79 8.39 7.71 16.34
CA ARG A 79 9.45 8.47 17.03
C ARG A 79 8.88 9.67 17.80
N GLU A 80 7.99 10.45 17.17
CA GLU A 80 7.30 11.57 17.83
C GLU A 80 6.51 11.16 19.09
N LEU A 81 6.03 9.92 19.17
CA LEU A 81 5.30 9.40 20.32
C LEU A 81 6.21 8.80 21.41
N SER A 82 7.48 8.59 21.09
CA SER A 82 8.47 7.96 21.97
C SER A 82 9.36 8.97 22.68
N ASP A 83 9.41 10.20 22.17
CA ASP A 83 10.11 11.35 22.75
C ASP A 83 9.23 12.09 23.77
#